data_AF-A0A946M082-F1
#
_entry.id   AF-A0A946M082-F1
#
_cell.length_a   1.000
_cell.length_b   1.000
_cell.length_c   1.000
_cell.angle_alpha   90.00
_cell.angle_beta   90.00
_cell.angle_gamma   90.00
#
_symmetry.space_group_name_H-M   'P 1'
#
loop_
_entity.id
_entity.type
_entity.pdbx_description
1 polymer ?
#
loop_
_entity_poly.entity_id
_entity_poly.type
_entity_poly.pdbx_seq_one_letter_code
_entity_poly.pdbx_strand_id
1 'polypeptide(L)'
;MLSLRRWILLTALVCSPVAAKEIDFTRYLGDHSFKESNIETSFIGTVGEGRLIISALPNTNITISVNGKTIAITDKLVDGHAEFSVDLLENNTISVDLTSPPPTATNIRVKQRANIELNVLARVHFNTNVSNFVEAREFYGKLGFETVSGFPDTNTQAMARAIGVETPTDYDGSKGEHAGGYLLHGELIGAGGFWGGVIDLIEFTIPRNVEAPYAQLNHLGMARAAMHTTNITADYQYMKSLGVEFLSAPTQRTDGTLFAIFKDLDGTFYELLEVDGEDIETDTTHITSLGHVNINVSDLERSNAWYQMFGYEVTETLPSTEPAEVAKAMGFEQPFTIKGNRVTHDVDGSVLELVQWLAPFDPERAYPAPVNHLGIHRTAYSTTDIEGDVAALKAQGVEFLSPITPCCSGDDSSSSIVAFYDPDGTVIELVEQPYVLHLLFKVITWFGKTF
;
A
#
# COMPACT_ATOMS: atom_id res chain seq x y z
N MET A 1 -18.54 -33.38 42.30
CA MET A 1 -18.61 -33.78 40.88
C MET A 1 -18.81 -32.59 39.95
N LEU A 2 -18.13 -31.46 40.19
CA LEU A 2 -18.28 -30.22 39.39
C LEU A 2 -17.01 -29.32 39.42
N SER A 3 -15.82 -29.89 39.62
CA SER A 3 -14.56 -29.12 39.66
C SER A 3 -13.44 -29.64 38.76
N LEU A 4 -13.71 -30.61 37.87
CA LEU A 4 -12.70 -31.18 36.97
C LEU A 4 -12.94 -30.91 35.47
N ARG A 5 -13.93 -30.08 35.11
CA ARG A 5 -14.28 -29.76 33.71
C ARG A 5 -13.88 -28.35 33.24
N ARG A 6 -13.23 -27.54 34.09
CA ARG A 6 -12.82 -26.16 33.75
C ARG A 6 -11.32 -25.97 33.49
N TRP A 7 -10.51 -27.02 33.60
CA TRP A 7 -9.05 -26.94 33.43
C TRP A 7 -8.52 -27.67 32.17
N ILE A 8 -9.41 -28.19 31.32
CA ILE A 8 -9.03 -28.88 30.06
C ILE A 8 -9.35 -28.03 28.82
N LEU A 9 -9.83 -26.79 29.00
CA LEU A 9 -10.11 -25.85 27.90
C LEU A 9 -9.16 -24.63 27.87
N LEU A 10 -8.01 -24.71 28.55
CA LEU A 10 -6.90 -23.75 28.41
C LEU A 10 -5.70 -24.30 27.64
N THR A 11 -5.75 -25.56 27.21
CA THR A 11 -4.68 -26.25 26.46
C THR A 11 -5.06 -26.56 25.01
N ALA A 12 -6.02 -25.80 24.46
CA ALA A 12 -6.45 -25.91 23.07
C ALA A 12 -6.54 -24.54 22.36
N LEU A 13 -5.73 -23.55 22.76
CA LEU A 13 -5.22 -22.58 21.78
C LEU A 13 -4.06 -23.25 21.02
N VAL A 14 -4.39 -24.34 20.35
CA VAL A 14 -3.59 -24.78 19.20
C VAL A 14 -3.70 -23.62 18.23
N CYS A 15 -2.56 -23.09 17.75
CA CYS A 15 -2.54 -22.22 16.58
C CYS A 15 -3.49 -22.83 15.56
N SER A 16 -4.65 -22.20 15.32
CA SER A 16 -5.29 -22.40 14.03
C SER A 16 -4.24 -21.93 13.04
N PRO A 17 -3.65 -22.81 12.21
CA PRO A 17 -2.73 -22.36 11.19
C PRO A 17 -3.45 -21.31 10.37
N VAL A 18 -2.78 -20.19 10.06
CA VAL A 18 -3.30 -19.27 9.05
C VAL A 18 -3.43 -20.12 7.78
N ALA A 19 -4.63 -20.19 7.21
CA ALA A 19 -4.81 -21.05 6.05
C ALA A 19 -4.02 -20.45 4.88
N ALA A 20 -3.07 -21.21 4.34
CA ALA A 20 -2.40 -20.83 3.11
C ALA A 20 -3.43 -20.49 2.02
N LYS A 21 -3.25 -19.32 1.40
CA LYS A 21 -4.15 -18.78 0.39
C LYS A 21 -3.55 -19.00 -0.99
N GLU A 22 -4.34 -19.52 -1.92
CA GLU A 22 -3.93 -19.63 -3.31
C GLU A 22 -3.99 -18.23 -3.96
N ILE A 23 -2.82 -17.73 -4.37
CA ILE A 23 -2.66 -16.43 -5.03
C ILE A 23 -2.26 -16.67 -6.49
N ASP A 24 -2.90 -15.95 -7.41
CA ASP A 24 -2.65 -16.04 -8.85
C ASP A 24 -1.81 -14.86 -9.33
N PHE A 25 -0.49 -14.95 -9.12
CA PHE A 25 0.46 -13.89 -9.40
C PHE A 25 0.62 -13.60 -10.88
N THR A 26 0.76 -12.32 -11.21
CA THR A 26 1.33 -11.88 -12.50
C THR A 26 2.85 -11.81 -12.36
N ARG A 27 3.56 -12.78 -12.98
CA ARG A 27 5.02 -12.90 -12.98
C ARG A 27 5.70 -12.04 -14.04
N TYR A 28 5.01 -11.83 -15.16
CA TYR A 28 5.43 -10.95 -16.24
C TYR A 28 4.22 -10.18 -16.77
N LEU A 29 4.42 -8.90 -17.07
CA LEU A 29 3.44 -8.05 -17.74
C LEU A 29 4.20 -7.11 -18.68
N GLY A 30 3.83 -7.09 -19.95
CA GLY A 30 4.44 -6.21 -20.94
C GLY A 30 3.50 -5.88 -22.07
N ASP A 31 3.45 -4.60 -22.43
CA ASP A 31 2.89 -4.15 -23.70
C ASP A 31 3.99 -4.18 -24.75
N HIS A 32 3.68 -4.78 -25.89
CA HIS A 32 4.61 -4.97 -27.00
C HIS A 32 4.05 -4.33 -28.26
N SER A 33 4.93 -3.61 -28.95
CA SER A 33 4.67 -3.01 -30.25
C SER A 33 5.69 -3.49 -31.28
N PHE A 34 5.41 -3.29 -32.57
CA PHE A 34 6.34 -3.65 -33.65
C PHE A 34 7.74 -3.02 -33.49
N LYS A 35 7.87 -1.88 -32.80
CA LYS A 35 9.16 -1.20 -32.60
C LYS A 35 10.04 -1.84 -31.52
N GLU A 36 9.47 -2.65 -30.65
CA GLU A 36 10.13 -3.27 -29.49
C GLU A 36 10.15 -4.80 -29.61
N SER A 37 9.97 -5.32 -30.81
CA SER A 37 10.03 -6.75 -31.08
C SER A 37 11.45 -7.30 -30.84
N ASN A 38 11.52 -8.55 -30.39
CA ASN A 38 12.76 -9.31 -30.18
C ASN A 38 13.69 -8.81 -29.06
N ILE A 39 13.19 -8.04 -28.10
CA ILE A 39 13.92 -7.79 -26.85
C ILE A 39 13.64 -8.95 -25.89
N GLU A 40 14.70 -9.60 -25.41
CA GLU A 40 14.60 -10.60 -24.35
C GLU A 40 14.62 -9.91 -22.98
N THR A 41 13.62 -10.20 -22.17
CA THR A 41 13.43 -9.66 -20.82
C THR A 41 13.42 -10.79 -19.81
N SER A 42 14.01 -10.58 -18.64
CA SER A 42 13.97 -11.55 -17.54
C SER A 42 12.83 -11.25 -16.57
N PHE A 43 12.27 -12.30 -15.96
CA PHE A 43 11.29 -12.18 -14.90
C PHE A 43 11.40 -13.34 -13.90
N ILE A 44 10.98 -13.07 -12.66
CA ILE A 44 11.02 -14.04 -11.57
C ILE A 44 9.72 -14.85 -11.54
N GLY A 45 9.84 -16.15 -11.35
CA GLY A 45 8.72 -17.07 -11.09
C GLY A 45 9.11 -18.10 -10.03
N THR A 46 8.36 -19.18 -9.95
CA THR A 46 8.74 -20.39 -9.21
C THR A 46 8.80 -21.58 -10.15
N VAL A 47 9.52 -22.63 -9.76
CA VAL A 47 9.57 -23.87 -10.55
C VAL A 47 8.18 -24.51 -10.59
N GLY A 48 7.62 -24.66 -11.78
CA GLY A 48 6.31 -25.30 -11.95
C GLY A 48 5.52 -24.77 -13.14
N GLU A 49 4.24 -25.13 -13.19
CA GLU A 49 3.33 -24.70 -14.25
C GLU A 49 2.95 -23.22 -14.10
N GLY A 50 2.99 -22.49 -15.20
CA GLY A 50 2.45 -21.14 -15.36
C GLY A 50 1.56 -21.05 -16.58
N ARG A 51 0.96 -19.87 -16.78
CA ARG A 51 0.02 -19.59 -17.86
C ARG A 51 0.46 -18.34 -18.61
N LEU A 52 0.78 -18.48 -19.88
CA LEU A 52 1.03 -17.37 -20.80
C LEU A 52 -0.30 -16.93 -21.39
N ILE A 53 -0.72 -15.71 -21.06
CA ILE A 53 -1.95 -15.06 -21.51
C ILE A 53 -1.57 -13.93 -22.47
N ILE A 54 -2.28 -13.86 -23.58
CA ILE A 54 -1.96 -12.97 -24.70
C ILE A 54 -3.23 -12.25 -25.04
N SER A 55 -3.17 -10.92 -25.08
CA SER A 55 -4.29 -10.07 -25.48
C SER A 55 -3.85 -9.22 -26.68
N ALA A 56 -4.49 -9.41 -27.83
CA ALA A 56 -4.14 -8.74 -29.07
C ALA A 56 -5.34 -8.60 -30.01
N LEU A 57 -5.22 -7.73 -31.02
CA LEU A 57 -6.25 -7.60 -32.05
C LEU A 57 -6.38 -8.90 -32.88
N PRO A 58 -7.58 -9.18 -33.43
CA PRO A 58 -7.77 -10.30 -34.36
C PRO A 58 -6.78 -10.23 -35.53
N ASN A 59 -6.21 -11.38 -35.92
CA ASN A 59 -5.20 -11.53 -36.99
C ASN A 59 -3.79 -10.96 -36.67
N THR A 60 -3.46 -10.79 -35.38
CA THR A 60 -2.08 -10.48 -34.96
C THR A 60 -1.23 -11.75 -34.97
N ASN A 61 -0.14 -11.73 -35.73
CA ASN A 61 0.87 -12.80 -35.75
C ASN A 61 1.95 -12.50 -34.71
N ILE A 62 2.03 -13.39 -33.73
CA ILE A 62 2.91 -13.25 -32.57
C ILE A 62 3.69 -14.54 -32.41
N THR A 63 5.00 -14.43 -32.23
CA THR A 63 5.84 -15.54 -31.77
C THR A 63 6.40 -15.15 -30.41
N ILE A 64 6.17 -15.99 -29.40
CA ILE A 64 6.67 -15.77 -28.04
C ILE A 64 7.62 -16.91 -27.71
N SER A 65 8.80 -16.60 -27.20
CA SER A 65 9.72 -17.58 -26.64
C SER A 65 9.78 -17.39 -25.14
N VAL A 66 9.46 -18.43 -24.37
CA VAL A 66 9.66 -18.46 -22.91
C VAL A 66 10.70 -19.53 -22.61
N ASN A 67 11.83 -19.16 -22.00
CA ASN A 67 12.95 -20.07 -21.70
C ASN A 67 13.41 -20.89 -22.93
N GLY A 68 13.42 -20.26 -24.12
CA GLY A 68 13.80 -20.90 -25.37
C GLY A 68 12.71 -21.80 -26.00
N LYS A 69 11.54 -21.97 -25.36
CA LYS A 69 10.40 -22.70 -25.91
C LYS A 69 9.50 -21.74 -26.68
N THR A 70 9.46 -21.90 -28.00
CA THR A 70 8.68 -21.05 -28.90
C THR A 70 7.21 -21.46 -28.97
N ILE A 71 6.33 -20.47 -28.88
CA ILE A 71 4.88 -20.56 -29.08
C ILE A 71 4.52 -19.59 -30.22
N ALA A 72 4.15 -20.14 -31.37
CA ALA A 72 3.71 -19.38 -32.53
C ALA A 72 2.19 -19.29 -32.57
N ILE A 73 1.68 -18.08 -32.82
CA ILE A 73 0.25 -17.77 -32.86
C ILE A 73 -0.05 -17.09 -34.19
N THR A 74 -0.85 -17.78 -35.00
CA THR A 74 -1.27 -17.28 -36.31
C THR A 74 -2.79 -17.11 -36.38
N ASP A 75 -3.58 -17.92 -35.65
CA ASP A 75 -5.06 -17.88 -35.71
C ASP A 75 -5.75 -18.44 -34.43
N LYS A 76 -5.12 -18.29 -33.25
CA LYS A 76 -5.61 -18.92 -31.99
C LYS A 76 -6.25 -17.94 -30.98
N LEU A 77 -6.48 -16.69 -31.37
CA LEU A 77 -7.11 -15.70 -30.50
C LEU A 77 -8.63 -15.92 -30.50
N VAL A 78 -9.20 -16.25 -29.34
CA VAL A 78 -10.64 -16.27 -29.07
C VAL A 78 -10.98 -14.97 -28.36
N ASP A 79 -11.86 -14.16 -28.95
CA ASP A 79 -12.23 -12.82 -28.44
C ASP A 79 -11.02 -11.90 -28.16
N GLY A 80 -9.95 -12.03 -28.95
CA GLY A 80 -8.71 -11.26 -28.79
C GLY A 80 -7.75 -11.83 -27.75
N HIS A 81 -8.06 -13.00 -27.16
CA HIS A 81 -7.25 -13.63 -26.12
C HIS A 81 -6.77 -15.04 -26.49
N ALA A 82 -5.58 -15.42 -26.04
CA ALA A 82 -5.12 -16.81 -26.04
C ALA A 82 -4.37 -17.12 -24.75
N GLU A 83 -4.51 -18.36 -24.28
CA GLU A 83 -3.85 -18.86 -23.07
C GLU A 83 -3.09 -20.15 -23.39
N PHE A 84 -1.86 -20.26 -22.90
CA PHE A 84 -1.00 -21.43 -23.07
C PHE A 84 -0.35 -21.81 -21.74
N SER A 85 -0.29 -23.11 -21.45
CA SER A 85 0.52 -23.62 -20.33
C SER A 85 2.02 -23.50 -20.67
N VAL A 86 2.80 -23.01 -19.71
CA VAL A 86 4.25 -22.83 -19.81
C VAL A 86 4.94 -23.38 -18.57
N ASP A 87 6.12 -24.00 -18.76
CA ASP A 87 6.95 -24.46 -17.65
C ASP A 87 7.85 -23.32 -17.20
N LEU A 88 7.72 -22.90 -15.94
CA LEU A 88 8.49 -21.80 -15.35
C LEU A 88 9.62 -22.34 -14.47
N LEU A 89 10.68 -21.54 -14.41
CA LEU A 89 11.83 -21.67 -13.52
C LEU A 89 11.79 -20.53 -12.50
N GLU A 90 12.76 -20.47 -11.57
CA GLU A 90 12.93 -19.31 -10.70
C GLU A 90 13.28 -18.05 -11.50
N ASN A 91 14.22 -18.19 -12.44
CA ASN A 91 14.63 -17.13 -13.35
C ASN A 91 14.19 -17.50 -14.76
N ASN A 92 13.34 -16.67 -15.35
CA ASN A 92 12.78 -16.91 -16.68
C ASN A 92 13.22 -15.83 -17.65
N THR A 93 13.20 -16.17 -18.93
CA THR A 93 13.39 -15.24 -20.05
C THR A 93 12.16 -15.29 -20.94
N ILE A 94 11.77 -14.14 -21.45
CA ILE A 94 10.70 -14.01 -22.45
C ILE A 94 11.15 -13.06 -23.57
N SER A 95 10.89 -13.45 -24.81
CA SER A 95 11.00 -12.57 -25.96
C SER A 95 9.73 -12.67 -26.81
N VAL A 96 9.33 -11.53 -27.36
CA VAL A 96 8.10 -11.38 -28.15
C VAL A 96 8.45 -10.82 -29.52
N ASP A 97 8.13 -11.56 -30.56
CA ASP A 97 8.31 -11.18 -31.96
C ASP A 97 6.95 -10.91 -32.61
N LEU A 98 6.75 -9.66 -33.04
CA LEU A 98 5.52 -9.19 -33.67
C LEU A 98 5.78 -9.00 -35.17
N THR A 99 5.10 -9.80 -36.00
CA THR A 99 5.35 -9.83 -37.46
C THR A 99 4.19 -9.28 -38.30
N SER A 100 3.03 -8.97 -37.69
CA SER A 100 1.89 -8.33 -38.39
C SER A 100 2.09 -6.82 -38.60
N PRO A 101 1.55 -6.23 -39.69
CA PRO A 101 1.57 -4.78 -39.89
C PRO A 101 0.72 -4.06 -38.83
N PRO A 102 1.08 -2.83 -38.43
CA PRO A 102 0.37 -2.03 -37.44
C PRO A 102 -1.13 -1.85 -37.78
N PRO A 103 -2.03 -1.69 -36.78
CA PRO A 103 -1.74 -1.40 -35.37
C PRO A 103 -1.77 -2.67 -34.50
N THR A 104 -0.66 -3.01 -33.84
CA THR A 104 -0.57 -4.16 -32.93
C THR A 104 -0.31 -3.65 -31.51
N ALA A 105 -1.37 -3.35 -30.77
CA ALA A 105 -1.26 -3.31 -29.31
C ALA A 105 -1.37 -4.76 -28.83
N THR A 106 -0.30 -5.30 -28.28
CA THR A 106 -0.26 -6.67 -27.76
C THR A 106 0.19 -6.63 -26.31
N ASN A 107 -0.68 -7.07 -25.40
CA ASN A 107 -0.34 -7.24 -24.00
C ASN A 107 -0.04 -8.71 -23.73
N ILE A 108 1.11 -8.97 -23.12
CA ILE A 108 1.56 -10.30 -22.72
C ILE A 108 1.60 -10.35 -21.20
N ARG A 109 0.96 -11.37 -20.64
CA ARG A 109 0.94 -11.64 -19.20
C ARG A 109 1.34 -13.08 -18.94
N VAL A 110 2.25 -13.31 -18.00
CA VAL A 110 2.53 -14.65 -17.47
C VAL A 110 1.97 -14.73 -16.05
N LYS A 111 1.05 -15.67 -15.81
CA LYS A 111 0.46 -15.92 -14.50
C LYS A 111 0.95 -17.22 -13.88
N GLN A 112 1.04 -17.25 -12.55
CA GLN A 112 1.40 -18.46 -11.82
C GLN A 112 0.70 -18.49 -10.47
N ARG A 113 0.08 -19.63 -10.15
CA ARG A 113 -0.54 -19.86 -8.84
C ARG A 113 0.50 -20.30 -7.82
N ALA A 114 0.41 -19.76 -6.61
CA ALA A 114 1.18 -20.23 -5.47
C ALA A 114 0.36 -20.13 -4.19
N ASN A 115 0.56 -21.06 -3.26
CA ASN A 115 -0.05 -21.01 -1.94
C ASN A 115 0.87 -20.23 -1.01
N ILE A 116 0.37 -19.12 -0.47
CA ILE A 116 1.12 -18.21 0.40
C ILE A 116 0.47 -18.18 1.76
N GLU A 117 1.30 -18.25 2.79
CA GLU A 117 0.91 -18.07 4.18
C GLU A 117 1.80 -16.97 4.74
N LEU A 118 1.19 -15.84 5.12
CA LEU A 118 1.85 -14.77 5.87
C LEU A 118 1.18 -14.63 7.24
N ASN A 119 1.95 -14.18 8.22
CA ASN A 119 1.54 -13.99 9.61
C ASN A 119 1.16 -12.53 9.90
N VAL A 120 0.71 -11.82 8.87
CA VAL A 120 0.26 -10.42 8.94
C VAL A 120 -1.02 -10.33 9.77
N LEU A 121 -1.06 -9.39 10.71
CA LEU A 121 -2.18 -9.23 11.65
C LEU A 121 -3.05 -8.00 11.38
N ALA A 122 -2.41 -6.87 11.09
CA ALA A 122 -3.07 -5.58 10.99
C ALA A 122 -2.18 -4.53 10.33
N ARG A 123 -2.78 -3.55 9.67
CA ARG A 123 -2.11 -2.31 9.30
C ARG A 123 -1.90 -1.47 10.56
N VAL A 124 -0.65 -1.16 10.87
CA VAL A 124 -0.29 -0.38 12.07
C VAL A 124 -0.51 1.10 11.82
N HIS A 125 0.05 1.62 10.73
CA HIS A 125 -0.01 3.03 10.35
C HIS A 125 0.40 3.22 8.89
N PHE A 126 0.18 4.42 8.36
CA PHE A 126 0.94 4.96 7.24
C PHE A 126 1.68 6.20 7.72
N ASN A 127 2.82 6.54 7.12
CA ASN A 127 3.52 7.76 7.48
C ASN A 127 2.99 8.97 6.71
N THR A 128 3.17 10.15 7.26
CA THR A 128 3.10 11.41 6.53
C THR A 128 4.32 12.22 6.91
N ASN A 129 5.22 12.36 5.95
CA ASN A 129 6.44 13.12 6.13
C ASN A 129 6.15 14.60 5.89
N VAL A 130 6.52 15.44 6.86
CA VAL A 130 6.24 16.87 6.89
C VAL A 130 7.52 17.69 6.98
N SER A 131 7.46 18.93 6.51
CA SER A 131 8.61 19.83 6.55
C SER A 131 8.81 20.49 7.92
N ASN A 132 7.76 20.58 8.74
CA ASN A 132 7.87 21.15 10.08
C ASN A 132 6.92 20.41 11.02
N PHE A 133 7.47 19.59 11.91
CA PHE A 133 6.66 18.78 12.81
C PHE A 133 5.78 19.63 13.73
N VAL A 134 6.31 20.72 14.29
CA VAL A 134 5.59 21.54 15.26
C VAL A 134 4.35 22.17 14.62
N GLU A 135 4.51 22.74 13.42
CA GLU A 135 3.42 23.35 12.67
C GLU A 135 2.40 22.30 12.20
N ALA A 136 2.89 21.17 11.67
CA ALA A 136 2.02 20.06 11.26
C ALA A 136 1.22 19.51 12.44
N ARG A 137 1.86 19.28 13.60
CA ARG A 137 1.20 18.75 14.79
C ARG A 137 0.11 19.69 15.31
N GLU A 138 0.34 21.00 15.26
CA GLU A 138 -0.67 22.02 15.59
C GLU A 138 -1.83 21.96 14.59
N PHE A 139 -1.53 21.85 13.29
CA PHE A 139 -2.54 21.70 12.24
C PHE A 139 -3.43 20.47 12.46
N TYR A 140 -2.85 19.27 12.61
CA TYR A 140 -3.62 18.05 12.86
C TYR A 140 -4.34 18.10 14.22
N GLY A 141 -3.78 18.77 15.22
CA GLY A 141 -4.46 19.02 16.51
C GLY A 141 -5.75 19.82 16.36
N LYS A 142 -5.77 20.83 15.47
CA LYS A 142 -7.00 21.57 15.12
C LYS A 142 -8.02 20.70 14.39
N LEU A 143 -7.59 19.60 13.75
CA LEU A 143 -8.45 18.58 13.16
C LEU A 143 -8.83 17.46 14.15
N GLY A 144 -8.58 17.65 15.44
CA GLY A 144 -8.95 16.67 16.48
C GLY A 144 -8.00 15.46 16.60
N PHE A 145 -6.83 15.50 15.98
CA PHE A 145 -5.83 14.43 16.14
C PHE A 145 -4.99 14.63 17.40
N GLU A 146 -4.84 13.56 18.16
CA GLU A 146 -4.06 13.52 19.40
C GLU A 146 -2.86 12.58 19.28
N THR A 147 -1.84 12.84 20.09
CA THR A 147 -0.64 11.99 20.16
C THR A 147 -1.00 10.70 20.87
N VAL A 148 -0.78 9.58 20.19
CA VAL A 148 -0.98 8.23 20.72
C VAL A 148 0.31 7.71 21.33
N SER A 149 1.44 7.88 20.64
CA SER A 149 2.78 7.55 21.14
C SER A 149 3.87 8.31 20.38
N GLY A 150 5.01 8.55 21.02
CA GLY A 150 6.23 9.04 20.36
C GLY A 150 7.27 7.93 20.20
N PHE A 151 8.34 8.23 19.45
CA PHE A 151 9.50 7.34 19.28
C PHE A 151 10.82 8.14 19.33
N PRO A 152 11.98 7.49 19.50
CA PRO A 152 13.26 8.19 19.64
C PRO A 152 13.64 8.98 18.39
N ASP A 153 14.13 10.21 18.59
CA ASP A 153 14.57 11.10 17.50
C ASP A 153 15.83 10.59 16.77
N THR A 154 16.69 9.86 17.48
CA THR A 154 17.97 9.33 16.97
C THR A 154 17.87 7.83 16.71
N ASN A 155 18.51 7.36 15.63
CA ASN A 155 18.43 5.96 15.23
C ASN A 155 19.80 5.39 14.81
N THR A 156 19.91 4.06 14.81
CA THR A 156 21.13 3.35 14.41
C THR A 156 21.40 3.47 12.90
N GLN A 157 22.63 3.21 12.46
CA GLN A 157 22.92 3.06 11.03
C GLN A 157 22.19 1.86 10.39
N ALA A 158 21.89 0.82 11.17
CA ALA A 158 21.12 -0.33 10.68
C ALA A 158 19.68 0.11 10.35
N MET A 159 19.05 0.86 11.26
CA MET A 159 17.74 1.45 11.04
C MET A 159 17.74 2.45 9.87
N ALA A 160 18.82 3.21 9.69
CA ALA A 160 18.95 4.08 8.53
C ALA A 160 18.94 3.31 7.21
N ARG A 161 19.69 2.21 7.13
CA ARG A 161 19.63 1.30 5.97
C ARG A 161 18.26 0.64 5.81
N ALA A 162 17.53 0.39 6.90
CA ALA A 162 16.19 -0.19 6.86
C ALA A 162 15.18 0.66 6.07
N ILE A 163 15.35 1.98 6.10
CA ILE A 163 14.52 2.93 5.36
C ILE A 163 15.20 3.45 4.08
N GLY A 164 16.26 2.78 3.61
CA GLY A 164 16.92 3.08 2.34
C GLY A 164 18.02 4.15 2.38
N VAL A 165 18.51 4.54 3.56
CA VAL A 165 19.67 5.42 3.68
C VAL A 165 20.95 4.57 3.60
N GLU A 166 21.52 4.45 2.39
CA GLU A 166 22.66 3.56 2.12
C GLU A 166 23.99 4.06 2.71
N THR A 167 24.27 5.35 2.56
CA THR A 167 25.48 5.97 3.11
C THR A 167 25.23 6.45 4.53
N PRO A 168 26.20 6.29 5.45
CA PRO A 168 26.13 6.98 6.73
C PRO A 168 25.84 8.46 6.49
N THR A 169 24.85 8.99 7.19
CA THR A 169 24.50 10.40 7.05
C THR A 169 25.59 11.30 7.66
N ASP A 170 25.41 12.60 7.51
CA ASP A 170 26.22 13.61 8.19
C ASP A 170 25.88 13.77 9.69
N TYR A 171 24.91 13.01 10.23
CA TYR A 171 24.62 13.02 11.65
C TYR A 171 25.83 12.55 12.47
N ASP A 172 26.31 13.41 13.36
CA ASP A 172 27.54 13.21 14.13
C ASP A 172 27.33 12.51 15.48
N GLY A 173 26.10 12.12 15.81
CA GLY A 173 25.74 11.51 17.10
C GLY A 173 25.54 12.53 18.24
N SER A 174 25.59 13.84 17.95
CA SER A 174 25.56 14.90 18.97
C SER A 174 24.27 14.96 19.81
N LYS A 175 23.16 14.39 19.33
CA LYS A 175 21.87 14.32 20.05
C LYS A 175 21.57 12.94 20.65
N GLY A 176 22.51 12.00 20.55
CA GLY A 176 22.35 10.61 20.96
C GLY A 176 23.09 9.64 20.04
N GLU A 177 23.89 8.78 20.67
CA GLU A 177 24.42 7.48 20.21
C GLU A 177 25.07 7.42 18.82
N HIS A 178 24.29 7.14 17.77
CA HIS A 178 24.78 6.46 16.56
C HIS A 178 25.10 7.43 15.41
N ALA A 179 26.30 8.00 15.43
CA ALA A 179 26.83 8.76 14.28
C ALA A 179 26.67 7.97 12.96
N GLY A 180 26.23 8.66 11.91
CA GLY A 180 25.90 8.09 10.60
C GLY A 180 24.50 7.50 10.47
N GLY A 181 23.69 7.43 11.53
CA GLY A 181 22.26 7.12 11.46
C GLY A 181 21.42 8.29 10.92
N TYR A 182 20.09 8.23 10.94
CA TYR A 182 19.26 9.40 10.62
C TYR A 182 18.82 10.14 11.89
N LEU A 183 18.39 11.39 11.70
CA LEU A 183 17.77 12.21 12.73
C LEU A 183 16.39 12.65 12.23
N LEU A 184 15.36 12.33 13.00
CA LEU A 184 13.99 12.76 12.74
C LEU A 184 13.32 13.15 14.05
N HIS A 185 12.12 13.70 13.95
CA HIS A 185 11.18 13.72 15.06
C HIS A 185 9.84 13.22 14.56
N GLY A 186 9.13 12.43 15.36
CA GLY A 186 7.82 11.94 14.94
C GLY A 186 6.96 11.38 16.05
N GLU A 187 5.66 11.33 15.76
CA GLU A 187 4.62 10.84 16.66
C GLU A 187 3.56 10.08 15.87
N LEU A 188 3.05 9.01 16.47
CA LEU A 188 1.79 8.41 16.03
C LEU A 188 0.65 9.32 16.52
N ILE A 189 -0.15 9.83 15.58
CA ILE A 189 -1.33 10.64 15.87
C ILE A 189 -2.60 9.97 15.36
N GLY A 190 -3.72 10.11 16.06
CA GLY A 190 -5.00 9.50 15.66
C GLY A 190 -6.20 10.37 15.99
N ALA A 191 -7.21 10.35 15.11
CA ALA A 191 -8.54 10.87 15.40
C ALA A 191 -9.35 9.78 16.12
N GLY A 192 -9.88 10.08 17.31
CA GLY A 192 -10.55 9.07 18.14
C GLY A 192 -9.60 8.11 18.88
N GLY A 193 -8.32 8.46 19.02
CA GLY A 193 -7.28 7.65 19.66
C GLY A 193 -6.79 6.49 18.80
N PHE A 194 -6.21 5.46 19.43
CA PHE A 194 -5.58 4.33 18.71
C PHE A 194 -6.54 3.55 17.79
N TRP A 195 -7.83 3.45 18.14
CA TRP A 195 -8.80 2.64 17.41
C TRP A 195 -9.34 3.28 16.13
N GLY A 196 -9.16 4.59 15.97
CA GLY A 196 -9.53 5.31 14.75
C GLY A 196 -8.49 5.18 13.63
N GLY A 197 -7.43 4.38 13.82
CA GLY A 197 -6.25 4.37 12.95
C GLY A 197 -5.31 5.55 13.24
N VAL A 198 -4.04 5.39 12.89
CA VAL A 198 -3.01 6.38 13.21
C VAL A 198 -2.14 6.74 12.01
N ILE A 199 -1.72 8.00 11.97
CA ILE A 199 -0.72 8.56 11.06
C ILE A 199 0.61 8.58 11.83
N ASP A 200 1.66 8.06 11.22
CA ASP A 200 3.03 8.27 11.67
C ASP A 200 3.54 9.60 11.10
N LEU A 201 3.37 10.68 11.86
CA LEU A 201 3.72 12.03 11.45
C LEU A 201 5.22 12.24 11.70
N ILE A 202 6.00 12.50 10.65
CA ILE A 202 7.46 12.51 10.74
C ILE A 202 8.05 13.76 10.10
N GLU A 203 8.95 14.43 10.81
CA GLU A 203 9.89 15.37 10.20
C GLU A 203 11.29 14.77 10.15
N PHE A 204 11.81 14.52 8.95
CA PHE A 204 13.22 14.19 8.78
C PHE A 204 14.09 15.45 8.89
N THR A 205 15.03 15.44 9.82
CA THR A 205 16.09 16.46 9.88
C THR A 205 17.30 16.03 9.05
N ILE A 206 17.68 14.75 9.11
CA ILE A 206 18.81 14.17 8.38
C ILE A 206 18.44 12.73 7.96
N PRO A 207 18.55 12.35 6.67
CA PRO A 207 18.73 13.22 5.52
C PRO A 207 17.45 14.03 5.27
N ARG A 208 17.61 15.34 5.09
CA ARG A 208 16.48 16.22 4.79
C ARG A 208 16.05 16.06 3.32
N ASN A 209 14.75 15.90 3.09
CA ASN A 209 14.14 16.07 1.77
C ASN A 209 13.01 17.11 1.88
N VAL A 210 12.94 18.01 0.90
CA VAL A 210 11.94 19.10 0.84
C VAL A 210 11.23 19.13 -0.52
N GLU A 211 11.36 18.07 -1.31
CA GLU A 211 10.59 17.88 -2.53
C GLU A 211 9.10 17.78 -2.18
N ALA A 212 8.27 18.50 -2.94
CA ALA A 212 6.85 18.62 -2.67
C ALA A 212 6.14 17.28 -2.89
N PRO A 213 5.07 16.97 -2.11
CA PRO A 213 4.24 15.80 -2.36
C PRO A 213 3.70 15.73 -3.79
N TYR A 214 3.16 14.57 -4.18
CA TYR A 214 2.57 14.34 -5.50
C TYR A 214 1.67 15.49 -5.92
N ALA A 215 1.89 16.01 -7.13
CA ALA A 215 1.16 17.18 -7.62
C ALA A 215 -0.31 16.87 -7.93
N GLN A 216 -0.64 15.60 -8.22
CA GLN A 216 -1.96 15.15 -8.66
C GLN A 216 -2.35 13.80 -8.04
N LEU A 217 -3.66 13.55 -7.95
CA LEU A 217 -4.23 12.35 -7.33
C LEU A 217 -4.04 11.05 -8.14
N ASN A 218 -3.58 11.12 -9.39
CA ASN A 218 -3.43 9.96 -10.28
C ASN A 218 -1.99 9.44 -10.40
N HIS A 219 -1.05 10.00 -9.63
CA HIS A 219 0.34 9.56 -9.60
C HIS A 219 0.49 8.19 -8.92
N LEU A 220 1.34 7.30 -9.43
CA LEU A 220 1.57 5.97 -8.81
C LEU A 220 2.07 6.08 -7.37
N GLY A 221 1.66 5.13 -6.52
CA GLY A 221 1.94 5.13 -5.09
C GLY A 221 0.79 5.69 -4.23
N MET A 222 1.09 6.02 -2.98
CA MET A 222 0.10 6.50 -2.02
C MET A 222 -0.20 8.00 -2.19
N ALA A 223 -1.15 8.32 -3.05
CA ALA A 223 -1.48 9.72 -3.38
C ALA A 223 -2.34 10.41 -2.31
N ARG A 224 -3.15 9.66 -1.55
CA ARG A 224 -4.09 10.20 -0.55
C ARG A 224 -4.48 9.18 0.51
N ALA A 225 -4.95 9.66 1.65
CA ALA A 225 -5.66 8.86 2.65
C ALA A 225 -7.02 9.50 2.98
N ALA A 226 -8.01 8.69 3.33
CA ALA A 226 -9.32 9.17 3.73
C ALA A 226 -9.39 9.44 5.25
N MET A 227 -10.19 10.42 5.62
CA MET A 227 -10.61 10.76 6.98
C MET A 227 -12.14 10.72 7.01
N HIS A 228 -12.69 9.87 7.87
CA HIS A 228 -14.14 9.76 8.03
C HIS A 228 -14.66 10.88 8.93
N THR A 229 -15.69 11.57 8.47
CA THR A 229 -16.41 12.60 9.25
C THR A 229 -17.90 12.28 9.32
N THR A 230 -18.53 12.63 10.44
CA THR A 230 -20.00 12.53 10.59
C THR A 230 -20.72 13.80 10.12
N ASN A 231 -19.99 14.88 9.81
CA ASN A 231 -20.56 16.14 9.36
C ASN A 231 -19.59 16.91 8.44
N ILE A 232 -19.57 16.55 7.16
CA ILE A 232 -18.63 17.14 6.19
C ILE A 232 -18.88 18.63 5.96
N THR A 233 -20.13 19.08 6.12
CA THR A 233 -20.48 20.48 5.93
C THR A 233 -19.88 21.35 7.04
N ALA A 234 -19.99 20.93 8.30
CA ALA A 234 -19.41 21.65 9.42
C ALA A 234 -17.88 21.66 9.33
N ASP A 235 -17.27 20.51 9.06
CA ASP A 235 -15.81 20.36 8.96
C ASP A 235 -15.24 21.19 7.81
N TYR A 236 -15.88 21.18 6.64
CA TYR A 236 -15.47 22.02 5.52
C TYR A 236 -15.45 23.51 5.91
N GLN A 237 -16.49 24.02 6.57
CA GLN A 237 -16.54 25.44 6.97
C GLN A 237 -15.49 25.76 8.04
N TYR A 238 -15.33 24.89 9.04
CA TYR A 238 -14.34 25.05 10.09
C TYR A 238 -12.92 25.05 9.52
N MET A 239 -12.56 24.04 8.72
CA MET A 239 -11.24 23.92 8.09
C MET A 239 -10.97 25.08 7.12
N LYS A 240 -11.97 25.55 6.35
CA LYS A 240 -11.83 26.77 5.54
C LYS A 240 -11.53 28.00 6.40
N SER A 241 -12.11 28.12 7.59
CA SER A 241 -11.84 29.22 8.52
C SER A 241 -10.41 29.20 9.08
N LEU A 242 -9.80 28.01 9.17
CA LEU A 242 -8.40 27.81 9.52
C LEU A 242 -7.42 28.07 8.36
N GLY A 243 -7.93 28.32 7.15
CA GLY A 243 -7.12 28.55 5.95
C GLY A 243 -6.75 27.29 5.18
N VAL A 244 -7.36 26.14 5.47
CA VAL A 244 -7.08 24.88 4.75
C VAL A 244 -7.43 25.01 3.27
N GLU A 245 -6.52 24.51 2.42
CA GLU A 245 -6.70 24.44 0.97
C GLU A 245 -7.55 23.22 0.62
N PHE A 246 -8.69 23.46 -0.04
CA PHE A 246 -9.53 22.43 -0.62
C PHE A 246 -9.51 22.56 -2.14
N LEU A 247 -9.50 21.42 -2.85
CA LEU A 247 -9.63 21.40 -4.31
C LEU A 247 -11.03 21.85 -4.76
N SER A 248 -12.05 21.49 -3.98
CA SER A 248 -13.44 21.91 -4.19
C SER A 248 -14.24 21.95 -2.89
N ALA A 249 -15.45 22.50 -2.95
CA ALA A 249 -16.45 22.26 -1.90
C ALA A 249 -16.88 20.78 -1.88
N PRO A 250 -17.54 20.31 -0.79
CA PRO A 250 -18.06 18.95 -0.71
C PRO A 250 -18.91 18.60 -1.94
N THR A 251 -18.59 17.47 -2.55
CA THR A 251 -19.17 17.00 -3.82
C THR A 251 -19.67 15.58 -3.63
N GLN A 252 -20.79 15.27 -4.28
CA GLN A 252 -21.43 13.96 -4.18
C GLN A 252 -20.97 13.05 -5.32
N ARG A 253 -20.62 11.80 -4.99
CA ARG A 253 -20.37 10.72 -5.95
C ARG A 253 -21.66 10.10 -6.48
N THR A 254 -21.56 9.26 -7.51
CA THR A 254 -22.72 8.55 -8.06
C THR A 254 -23.40 7.61 -7.04
N ASP A 255 -22.64 7.05 -6.10
CA ASP A 255 -23.16 6.21 -5.01
C ASP A 255 -23.87 7.00 -3.89
N GLY A 256 -23.85 8.33 -3.96
CA GLY A 256 -24.46 9.23 -2.98
C GLY A 256 -23.50 9.69 -1.88
N THR A 257 -22.29 9.14 -1.80
CA THR A 257 -21.31 9.53 -0.78
C THR A 257 -20.81 10.95 -1.01
N LEU A 258 -20.76 11.76 0.05
CA LEU A 258 -20.20 13.10 0.04
C LEU A 258 -18.72 13.06 0.40
N PHE A 259 -17.91 13.79 -0.38
CA PHE A 259 -16.48 13.90 -0.13
C PHE A 259 -15.93 15.28 -0.46
N ALA A 260 -14.76 15.60 0.08
CA ALA A 260 -13.98 16.78 -0.28
C ALA A 260 -12.49 16.45 -0.21
N ILE A 261 -11.69 16.91 -1.19
CA ILE A 261 -10.24 16.75 -1.16
C ILE A 261 -9.61 18.04 -0.62
N PHE A 262 -8.75 17.90 0.38
CA PHE A 262 -7.95 18.99 0.92
C PHE A 262 -6.46 18.62 0.97
N LYS A 263 -5.62 19.63 1.18
CA LYS A 263 -4.19 19.47 1.39
C LYS A 263 -3.81 19.80 2.83
N ASP A 264 -2.86 19.05 3.39
CA ASP A 264 -2.17 19.45 4.61
C ASP A 264 -1.24 20.66 4.36
N LEU A 265 -0.46 21.05 5.36
CA LEU A 265 0.45 22.20 5.26
C LEU A 265 1.57 22.02 4.21
N ASP A 266 1.96 20.78 3.91
CA ASP A 266 3.03 20.46 2.98
C ASP A 266 2.52 20.13 1.57
N GLY A 267 1.20 20.00 1.40
CA GLY A 267 0.55 19.72 0.13
C GLY A 267 0.06 18.28 -0.04
N THR A 268 0.18 17.43 0.98
CA THR A 268 -0.30 16.04 0.96
C THR A 268 -1.82 16.02 0.85
N PHE A 269 -2.35 15.23 -0.08
CA PHE A 269 -3.79 15.10 -0.24
C PHE A 269 -4.43 14.21 0.82
N TYR A 270 -5.55 14.69 1.37
CA TYR A 270 -6.47 13.89 2.16
C TYR A 270 -7.88 14.02 1.59
N GLU A 271 -8.63 12.92 1.70
CA GLU A 271 -10.06 12.91 1.41
C GLU A 271 -10.84 12.98 2.71
N LEU A 272 -11.67 14.01 2.87
CA LEU A 272 -12.71 14.02 3.88
C LEU A 272 -13.94 13.27 3.32
N LEU A 273 -14.37 12.21 3.98
CA LEU A 273 -15.45 11.32 3.52
C LEU A 273 -16.57 11.29 4.56
N GLU A 274 -17.78 11.66 4.15
CA GLU A 274 -18.92 11.61 5.07
C GLU A 274 -19.38 10.16 5.29
N VAL A 275 -19.52 9.79 6.55
CA VAL A 275 -20.01 8.48 6.99
C VAL A 275 -21.15 8.67 8.00
N ASP A 276 -21.99 7.65 8.11
CA ASP A 276 -23.04 7.64 9.13
C ASP A 276 -22.42 7.64 10.53
N GLY A 277 -22.96 8.50 11.41
CA GLY A 277 -22.57 8.55 12.81
C GLY A 277 -23.31 9.65 13.57
N GLU A 278 -23.08 9.73 14.87
CA GLU A 278 -23.63 10.80 15.69
C GLU A 278 -22.84 12.09 15.46
N ASP A 279 -23.57 13.19 15.22
CA ASP A 279 -23.02 14.54 15.14
C ASP A 279 -22.84 15.07 16.56
N ILE A 280 -21.68 14.78 17.15
CA ILE A 280 -21.33 15.17 18.52
C ILE A 280 -20.66 16.55 18.48
N GLU A 281 -21.16 17.48 19.27
CA GLU A 281 -20.58 18.83 19.41
C GLU A 281 -19.10 18.75 19.83
N THR A 282 -18.25 19.48 19.10
CA THR A 282 -16.79 19.48 19.26
C THR A 282 -16.21 20.87 18.98
N ASP A 283 -15.09 21.19 19.63
CA ASP A 283 -14.33 22.43 19.40
C ASP A 283 -13.38 22.35 18.18
N THR A 284 -13.23 21.15 17.59
CA THR A 284 -12.38 20.87 16.42
C THR A 284 -13.22 20.45 15.22
N THR A 285 -13.04 19.23 14.71
CA THR A 285 -13.77 18.64 13.58
C THR A 285 -14.53 17.39 14.03
N HIS A 286 -15.49 16.97 13.23
CA HIS A 286 -16.29 15.76 13.37
C HIS A 286 -15.59 14.54 12.72
N ILE A 287 -14.28 14.63 12.49
CA ILE A 287 -13.44 13.53 12.05
C ILE A 287 -13.34 12.49 13.18
N THR A 288 -13.70 11.24 12.86
CA THR A 288 -13.79 10.15 13.86
C THR A 288 -12.75 9.06 13.66
N SER A 289 -12.25 8.88 12.44
CA SER A 289 -11.27 7.84 12.12
C SER A 289 -10.59 8.11 10.77
N LEU A 290 -9.48 7.41 10.54
CA LEU A 290 -8.87 7.22 9.23
C LEU A 290 -9.64 6.15 8.47
N GLY A 291 -9.90 6.41 7.19
CA GLY A 291 -10.55 5.49 6.28
C GLY A 291 -9.55 4.69 5.45
N HIS A 292 -9.85 4.57 4.16
CA HIS A 292 -8.97 3.88 3.22
C HIS A 292 -7.69 4.68 2.96
N VAL A 293 -6.60 3.95 2.71
CA VAL A 293 -5.39 4.52 2.09
C VAL A 293 -5.45 4.20 0.61
N ASN A 294 -5.36 5.21 -0.24
CA ASN A 294 -5.32 5.02 -1.69
C ASN A 294 -3.91 4.61 -2.11
N ILE A 295 -3.83 3.64 -3.03
CA ILE A 295 -2.60 3.23 -3.69
C ILE A 295 -2.89 3.16 -5.20
N ASN A 296 -2.31 4.09 -5.94
CA ASN A 296 -2.40 4.09 -7.39
C ASN A 296 -1.40 3.10 -7.97
N VAL A 297 -1.88 2.21 -8.82
CA VAL A 297 -1.14 1.05 -9.36
C VAL A 297 -1.19 1.03 -10.87
N SER A 298 -0.15 0.53 -11.54
CA SER A 298 -0.14 0.47 -13.01
C SER A 298 -0.98 -0.69 -13.56
N ASP A 299 -1.24 -1.72 -12.76
CA ASP A 299 -2.13 -2.84 -13.11
C ASP A 299 -2.92 -3.36 -11.92
N LEU A 300 -4.25 -3.17 -11.94
CA LEU A 300 -5.12 -3.51 -10.82
C LEU A 300 -5.14 -5.01 -10.50
N GLU A 301 -5.07 -5.89 -11.51
CA GLU A 301 -5.12 -7.33 -11.28
C GLU A 301 -3.85 -7.85 -10.58
N ARG A 302 -2.67 -7.40 -11.04
CA ARG A 302 -1.38 -7.71 -10.40
C ARG A 302 -1.36 -7.23 -8.95
N SER A 303 -1.81 -6.01 -8.69
CA SER A 303 -1.74 -5.44 -7.34
C SER A 303 -2.78 -6.05 -6.40
N ASN A 304 -4.00 -6.36 -6.87
CA ASN A 304 -4.96 -7.14 -6.06
C ASN A 304 -4.34 -8.48 -5.61
N ALA A 305 -3.74 -9.24 -6.52
CA ALA A 305 -3.10 -10.52 -6.17
C ALA A 305 -1.96 -10.33 -5.16
N TRP A 306 -1.20 -9.24 -5.28
CA TRP A 306 -0.12 -8.94 -4.35
C TRP A 306 -0.63 -8.61 -2.94
N TYR A 307 -1.60 -7.69 -2.81
CA TYR A 307 -2.18 -7.33 -1.50
C TYR A 307 -3.01 -8.46 -0.89
N GLN A 308 -3.51 -9.39 -1.71
CA GLN A 308 -4.16 -10.60 -1.20
C GLN A 308 -3.23 -11.49 -0.36
N MET A 309 -1.90 -11.46 -0.57
CA MET A 309 -0.94 -12.14 0.31
C MET A 309 -1.00 -11.59 1.74
N PHE A 310 -1.27 -10.30 1.89
CA PHE A 310 -1.30 -9.58 3.16
C PHE A 310 -2.65 -9.71 3.88
N GLY A 311 -3.59 -10.55 3.40
CA GLY A 311 -4.91 -10.70 4.02
C GLY A 311 -5.99 -9.75 3.49
N TYR A 312 -5.69 -8.94 2.48
CA TYR A 312 -6.69 -8.09 1.83
C TYR A 312 -7.57 -8.89 0.85
N GLU A 313 -8.85 -8.55 0.80
CA GLU A 313 -9.80 -9.09 -0.20
C GLU A 313 -10.61 -7.99 -0.84
N VAL A 314 -10.94 -8.16 -2.12
CA VAL A 314 -11.84 -7.25 -2.84
C VAL A 314 -13.22 -7.29 -2.19
N THR A 315 -13.63 -6.16 -1.61
CA THR A 315 -14.95 -5.99 -1.00
C THR A 315 -15.88 -5.12 -1.84
N GLU A 316 -15.31 -4.24 -2.66
CA GLU A 316 -16.07 -3.33 -3.52
C GLU A 316 -15.29 -3.02 -4.79
N THR A 317 -15.97 -3.02 -5.94
CA THR A 317 -15.42 -2.54 -7.22
C THR A 317 -15.88 -1.10 -7.44
N LEU A 318 -14.93 -0.19 -7.65
CA LEU A 318 -15.21 1.21 -7.89
C LEU A 318 -15.81 1.43 -9.29
N PRO A 319 -16.68 2.44 -9.47
CA PRO A 319 -17.16 2.82 -10.79
C PRO A 319 -16.00 3.27 -11.68
N SER A 320 -15.96 2.76 -12.92
CA SER A 320 -14.89 3.10 -13.88
C SER A 320 -14.89 4.57 -14.31
N THR A 321 -16.01 5.27 -14.16
CA THR A 321 -16.21 6.66 -14.52
C THR A 321 -17.17 7.31 -13.53
N GLU A 322 -17.02 8.61 -13.32
CA GLU A 322 -17.91 9.45 -12.50
C GLU A 322 -18.33 10.70 -13.28
N PRO A 323 -19.36 11.44 -12.82
CA PRO A 323 -19.73 12.74 -13.38
C PRO A 323 -18.54 13.72 -13.42
N ALA A 324 -18.58 14.66 -14.37
CA ALA A 324 -17.49 15.62 -14.57
C ALA A 324 -17.22 16.49 -13.32
N GLU A 325 -18.24 16.72 -12.51
CA GLU A 325 -18.16 17.42 -11.23
C GLU A 325 -17.26 16.69 -10.23
N VAL A 326 -17.30 15.35 -10.20
CA VAL A 326 -16.43 14.52 -9.33
C VAL A 326 -14.98 14.61 -9.83
N ALA A 327 -14.75 14.51 -11.13
CA ALA A 327 -13.41 14.66 -11.70
C ALA A 327 -12.81 16.04 -11.36
N LYS A 328 -13.62 17.10 -11.48
CA LYS A 328 -13.21 18.46 -11.09
C LYS A 328 -12.96 18.59 -9.59
N ALA A 329 -13.77 17.97 -8.75
CA ALA A 329 -13.59 17.95 -7.30
C ALA A 329 -12.30 17.24 -6.87
N MET A 330 -11.84 16.29 -7.68
CA MET A 330 -10.57 15.59 -7.54
C MET A 330 -9.38 16.33 -8.18
N GLY A 331 -9.58 17.54 -8.71
CA GLY A 331 -8.52 18.36 -9.30
C GLY A 331 -8.23 18.10 -10.78
N PHE A 332 -9.04 17.30 -11.47
CA PHE A 332 -8.87 17.03 -12.90
C PHE A 332 -9.68 17.99 -13.77
N GLU A 333 -9.07 18.47 -14.86
CA GLU A 333 -9.74 19.32 -15.85
C GLU A 333 -10.64 18.53 -16.83
N GLN A 334 -10.35 17.23 -16.99
CA GLN A 334 -11.05 16.32 -17.89
C GLN A 334 -11.66 15.17 -17.08
N PRO A 335 -12.73 14.52 -17.60
CA PRO A 335 -13.23 13.30 -17.01
C PRO A 335 -12.14 12.24 -16.89
N PHE A 336 -12.21 11.44 -15.84
CA PHE A 336 -11.30 10.31 -15.66
C PHE A 336 -11.92 8.98 -16.08
N THR A 337 -11.07 7.99 -16.29
CA THR A 337 -11.45 6.58 -16.38
C THR A 337 -10.47 5.75 -15.56
N ILE A 338 -10.99 4.86 -14.73
CA ILE A 338 -10.21 4.01 -13.83
C ILE A 338 -10.66 2.56 -13.91
N LYS A 339 -9.79 1.66 -13.42
CA LYS A 339 -10.22 0.42 -12.78
C LYS A 339 -9.84 0.54 -11.32
N GLY A 340 -10.74 0.26 -10.38
CA GLY A 340 -10.35 0.31 -8.98
C GLY A 340 -11.18 -0.59 -8.09
N ASN A 341 -10.60 -0.98 -6.96
CA ASN A 341 -11.25 -1.79 -5.93
C ASN A 341 -10.97 -1.19 -4.55
N ARG A 342 -11.95 -1.25 -3.66
CA ARG A 342 -11.65 -1.28 -2.22
C ARG A 342 -11.35 -2.71 -1.81
N VAL A 343 -10.23 -2.88 -1.13
CA VAL A 343 -9.82 -4.14 -0.55
C VAL A 343 -9.77 -3.99 0.98
N THR A 344 -10.39 -4.93 1.68
CA THR A 344 -10.49 -4.91 3.15
C THR A 344 -9.68 -6.06 3.72
N HIS A 345 -8.89 -5.77 4.74
CA HIS A 345 -8.10 -6.77 5.44
C HIS A 345 -8.98 -7.64 6.35
N ASP A 346 -8.85 -8.95 6.24
CA ASP A 346 -9.76 -9.94 6.82
C ASP A 346 -9.69 -10.06 8.36
N VAL A 347 -8.62 -9.55 8.98
CA VAL A 347 -8.43 -9.56 10.44
C VAL A 347 -8.82 -8.24 11.10
N ASP A 348 -8.26 -7.12 10.65
CA ASP A 348 -8.36 -5.81 11.32
C ASP A 348 -9.40 -4.88 10.68
N GLY A 349 -9.94 -5.22 9.51
CA GLY A 349 -10.91 -4.40 8.78
C GLY A 349 -10.33 -3.14 8.15
N SER A 350 -9.01 -2.94 8.16
CA SER A 350 -8.39 -1.82 7.48
C SER A 350 -8.66 -1.90 5.97
N VAL A 351 -8.85 -0.74 5.33
CA VAL A 351 -9.22 -0.66 3.91
C VAL A 351 -8.09 -0.02 3.10
N LEU A 352 -7.78 -0.59 1.94
CA LEU A 352 -7.01 0.07 0.88
C LEU A 352 -7.92 0.33 -0.31
N GLU A 353 -7.66 1.41 -1.04
CA GLU A 353 -8.29 1.69 -2.32
C GLU A 353 -7.23 1.57 -3.41
N LEU A 354 -7.26 0.47 -4.15
CA LEU A 354 -6.32 0.21 -5.25
C LEU A 354 -6.90 0.77 -6.54
N VAL A 355 -6.20 1.70 -7.19
CA VAL A 355 -6.72 2.40 -8.38
C VAL A 355 -5.70 2.38 -9.52
N GLN A 356 -6.11 1.80 -10.64
CA GLN A 356 -5.41 1.92 -11.91
C GLN A 356 -6.06 3.02 -12.74
N TRP A 357 -5.36 4.15 -12.88
CA TRP A 357 -5.78 5.25 -13.75
C TRP A 357 -5.55 4.89 -15.22
N LEU A 358 -6.60 4.94 -16.03
CA LEU A 358 -6.51 4.73 -17.48
C LEU A 358 -6.42 6.07 -18.22
N ALA A 359 -7.13 7.08 -17.72
CA ALA A 359 -7.06 8.46 -18.21
C ALA A 359 -7.50 9.43 -17.11
N PRO A 360 -6.76 10.54 -16.84
CA PRO A 360 -5.37 10.73 -17.23
C PRO A 360 -4.47 9.72 -16.51
N PHE A 361 -3.58 9.05 -17.24
CA PHE A 361 -2.59 8.15 -16.66
C PHE A 361 -1.27 8.89 -16.45
N ASP A 362 -0.73 8.80 -15.24
CA ASP A 362 0.60 9.28 -14.89
C ASP A 362 1.54 8.07 -14.71
N PRO A 363 2.55 7.89 -15.57
CA PRO A 363 3.47 6.77 -15.49
C PRO A 363 4.66 7.00 -14.53
N GLU A 364 4.73 8.16 -13.86
CA GLU A 364 5.81 8.44 -12.91
C GLU A 364 5.76 7.48 -11.71
N ARG A 365 6.94 7.03 -11.26
CA ARG A 365 7.07 6.00 -10.23
C ARG A 365 6.76 6.57 -8.85
N ALA A 366 6.22 5.73 -7.96
CA ALA A 366 6.11 6.05 -6.53
C ALA A 366 7.43 6.56 -5.94
N TYR A 367 7.34 7.31 -4.83
CA TYR A 367 8.51 7.91 -4.20
C TYR A 367 9.67 6.91 -4.02
N PRO A 368 10.89 7.29 -4.44
CA PRO A 368 12.04 6.43 -4.27
C PRO A 368 12.52 6.42 -2.82
N ALA A 369 13.22 5.37 -2.43
CA ALA A 369 14.02 5.38 -1.22
C ALA A 369 15.10 6.50 -1.25
N PRO A 370 15.49 7.07 -0.08
CA PRO A 370 15.03 6.71 1.26
C PRO A 370 13.62 7.22 1.59
N VAL A 371 13.00 6.66 2.63
CA VAL A 371 11.61 6.95 3.07
C VAL A 371 11.50 8.34 3.76
N ASN A 372 12.00 9.40 3.12
CA ASN A 372 12.07 10.76 3.68
C ASN A 372 11.41 11.84 2.82
N HIS A 373 10.87 11.50 1.63
CA HIS A 373 10.13 12.43 0.79
C HIS A 373 8.83 12.89 1.47
N LEU A 374 8.43 14.16 1.30
CA LEU A 374 7.21 14.72 1.88
C LEU A 374 5.94 13.99 1.37
N GLY A 375 4.92 13.89 2.22
CA GLY A 375 3.68 13.16 1.95
C GLY A 375 3.68 11.71 2.44
N ILE A 376 2.74 10.91 1.91
CA ILE A 376 2.54 9.51 2.31
C ILE A 376 3.53 8.62 1.54
N HIS A 377 4.56 8.12 2.22
CA HIS A 377 5.64 7.37 1.58
C HIS A 377 5.52 5.86 1.80
N ARG A 378 5.08 5.45 2.99
CA ARG A 378 5.14 4.08 3.47
C ARG A 378 3.91 3.71 4.29
N THR A 379 3.51 2.45 4.21
CA THR A 379 2.53 1.82 5.13
C THR A 379 3.19 0.66 5.89
N ALA A 380 2.83 0.51 7.15
CA ALA A 380 3.36 -0.49 8.08
C ALA A 380 2.31 -1.55 8.42
N TYR A 381 2.74 -2.80 8.43
CA TYR A 381 1.93 -3.96 8.78
C TYR A 381 2.58 -4.72 9.92
N SER A 382 1.77 -5.19 10.86
CA SER A 382 2.24 -6.01 11.96
C SER A 382 2.30 -7.48 11.55
N THR A 383 3.33 -8.20 11.99
CA THR A 383 3.48 -9.65 11.82
C THR A 383 3.87 -10.34 13.12
N THR A 384 3.56 -11.63 13.23
CA THR A 384 3.97 -12.49 14.35
C THR A 384 5.16 -13.39 14.03
N ASP A 385 5.61 -13.42 12.77
CA ASP A 385 6.76 -14.21 12.33
C ASP A 385 7.43 -13.52 11.12
N ILE A 386 8.24 -12.52 11.42
CA ILE A 386 8.89 -11.70 10.38
C ILE A 386 9.89 -12.52 9.54
N GLU A 387 10.57 -13.50 10.14
CA GLU A 387 11.51 -14.36 9.43
C GLU A 387 10.79 -15.29 8.44
N GLY A 388 9.70 -15.92 8.89
CA GLY A 388 8.85 -16.75 8.04
C GLY A 388 8.22 -15.96 6.90
N ASP A 389 7.66 -14.80 7.19
CA ASP A 389 7.04 -13.94 6.18
C ASP A 389 8.05 -13.43 5.16
N VAL A 390 9.24 -13.02 5.58
CA VAL A 390 10.33 -12.61 4.67
C VAL A 390 10.77 -13.77 3.78
N ALA A 391 10.89 -14.98 4.31
CA ALA A 391 11.22 -16.17 3.52
C ALA A 391 10.13 -16.46 2.47
N ALA A 392 8.85 -16.37 2.85
CA ALA A 392 7.72 -16.56 1.94
C ALA A 392 7.69 -15.50 0.82
N LEU A 393 7.88 -14.22 1.17
CA LEU A 393 7.93 -13.10 0.21
C LEU A 393 9.10 -13.23 -0.76
N LYS A 394 10.31 -13.58 -0.27
CA LYS A 394 11.49 -13.84 -1.13
C LYS A 394 11.26 -14.98 -2.10
N ALA A 395 10.60 -16.06 -1.66
CA ALA A 395 10.25 -17.18 -2.52
C ALA A 395 9.27 -16.79 -3.65
N GLN A 396 8.57 -15.65 -3.52
CA GLN A 396 7.70 -15.09 -4.57
C GLN A 396 8.38 -14.01 -5.42
N GLY A 397 9.66 -13.71 -5.19
CA GLY A 397 10.41 -12.71 -5.95
C GLY A 397 10.14 -11.27 -5.53
N VAL A 398 9.65 -11.03 -4.31
CA VAL A 398 9.47 -9.67 -3.77
C VAL A 398 10.84 -8.99 -3.62
N GLU A 399 10.94 -7.75 -4.10
CA GLU A 399 12.14 -6.93 -3.99
C GLU A 399 12.20 -6.24 -2.62
N PHE A 400 13.28 -6.48 -1.89
CA PHE A 400 13.50 -5.92 -0.55
C PHE A 400 14.34 -4.65 -0.59
N LEU A 401 13.87 -3.62 0.11
CA LEU A 401 14.64 -2.41 0.38
C LEU A 401 15.71 -2.68 1.44
N SER A 402 15.41 -3.54 2.42
CA SER A 402 16.30 -3.79 3.56
C SER A 402 16.34 -5.25 4.01
N PRO A 403 17.39 -5.66 4.76
CA PRO A 403 17.30 -6.85 5.59
C PRO A 403 16.38 -6.61 6.79
N ILE A 404 16.03 -7.70 7.48
CA ILE A 404 15.39 -7.63 8.81
C ILE A 404 16.33 -6.88 9.75
N THR A 405 15.80 -5.87 10.43
CA THR A 405 16.56 -4.93 11.25
C THR A 405 15.88 -4.78 12.61
N PRO A 406 16.62 -4.94 13.74
CA PRO A 406 16.07 -4.65 15.06
C PRO A 406 15.64 -3.18 15.19
N CYS A 407 14.39 -2.94 15.62
CA CYS A 407 13.83 -1.61 15.88
C CYS A 407 13.58 -1.40 17.39
N CYS A 408 13.73 -0.21 17.97
CA CYS A 408 14.33 1.02 17.50
C CYS A 408 15.36 1.50 18.57
N SER A 409 15.91 0.53 19.30
CA SER A 409 16.81 0.71 20.45
C SER A 409 18.07 -0.15 20.33
N GLY A 410 18.47 -0.52 19.11
CA GLY A 410 19.66 -1.35 18.87
C GLY A 410 19.55 -2.74 19.51
N ASP A 411 20.59 -3.17 20.23
CA ASP A 411 20.71 -4.53 20.79
C ASP A 411 19.65 -4.87 21.86
N ASP A 412 19.00 -3.86 22.45
CA ASP A 412 17.92 -4.02 23.44
C ASP A 412 16.51 -4.06 22.79
N SER A 413 16.47 -4.13 21.47
CA SER A 413 15.23 -4.22 20.70
C SER A 413 14.45 -5.51 21.02
N SER A 414 13.13 -5.35 21.13
CA SER A 414 12.17 -6.46 21.29
C SER A 414 11.28 -6.69 20.06
N SER A 415 11.60 -6.02 18.94
CA SER A 415 10.82 -6.00 17.70
C SER A 415 11.72 -5.72 16.51
N SER A 416 11.50 -6.40 15.40
CA SER A 416 12.25 -6.18 14.16
C SER A 416 11.36 -5.56 13.07
N ILE A 417 11.98 -4.87 12.12
CA ILE A 417 11.31 -4.37 10.93
C ILE A 417 12.00 -4.84 9.65
N VAL A 418 11.28 -4.77 8.54
CA VAL A 418 11.82 -4.95 7.19
C VAL A 418 10.99 -4.18 6.18
N ALA A 419 11.65 -3.49 5.24
CA ALA A 419 10.99 -2.76 4.17
C ALA A 419 11.23 -3.42 2.81
N PHE A 420 10.22 -3.35 1.93
CA PHE A 420 10.20 -3.92 0.59
C PHE A 420 9.21 -3.17 -0.29
N TYR A 421 9.17 -3.52 -1.58
CA TYR A 421 8.33 -2.85 -2.56
C TYR A 421 7.11 -3.68 -2.94
N ASP A 422 5.99 -2.99 -3.15
CA ASP A 422 4.87 -3.52 -3.93
C ASP A 422 5.26 -3.61 -5.44
N PRO A 423 4.40 -4.15 -6.32
CA PRO A 423 4.70 -4.30 -7.74
C PRO A 423 4.95 -2.98 -8.51
N ASP A 424 4.61 -1.83 -7.93
CA ASP A 424 4.67 -0.49 -8.52
C ASP A 424 5.70 0.41 -7.82
N GLY A 425 6.43 -0.11 -6.83
CA GLY A 425 7.50 0.57 -6.10
C GLY A 425 7.04 1.29 -4.82
N THR A 426 5.79 1.15 -4.40
CA THR A 426 5.32 1.66 -3.10
C THR A 426 6.04 0.93 -1.98
N VAL A 427 6.54 1.67 -0.98
CA VAL A 427 7.25 1.07 0.15
C VAL A 427 6.27 0.49 1.17
N ILE A 428 6.44 -0.79 1.47
CA ILE A 428 5.68 -1.55 2.47
C ILE A 428 6.65 -2.02 3.55
N GLU A 429 6.20 -1.98 4.80
CA GLU A 429 7.00 -2.45 5.95
C GLU A 429 6.26 -3.53 6.73
N LEU A 430 7.00 -4.54 7.18
CA LEU A 430 6.56 -5.43 8.25
C LEU A 430 7.24 -5.04 9.56
N VAL A 431 6.46 -5.04 10.64
CA VAL A 431 6.89 -4.78 12.01
C VAL A 431 6.52 -5.99 12.87
N GLU A 432 7.51 -6.63 13.48
CA GLU A 432 7.30 -7.78 14.35
C GLU A 432 6.69 -7.34 15.68
N GLN A 433 5.56 -7.92 16.05
CA GLN A 433 4.93 -7.62 17.33
C GLN A 433 5.62 -8.35 18.48
N PRO A 434 5.95 -7.66 19.60
CA PRO A 434 6.46 -8.33 20.78
C PRO A 434 5.48 -9.42 21.26
N TYR A 435 5.99 -10.59 21.64
CA TYR A 435 5.19 -11.77 22.01
C TYR A 435 4.12 -11.51 23.10
N VAL A 436 4.33 -10.51 23.97
CA VAL A 436 3.36 -10.12 25.00
C VAL A 436 2.13 -9.42 24.40
N LEU A 437 2.31 -8.60 23.36
CA LEU A 437 1.22 -7.93 22.65
C LEU A 437 0.42 -8.92 21.81
N HIS A 438 1.08 -9.96 21.27
CA HIS A 438 0.43 -11.07 20.56
C HIS A 438 -0.65 -11.78 21.41
N LEU A 439 -0.39 -12.00 22.70
CA LEU A 439 -1.39 -12.56 23.62
C LEU A 439 -2.56 -11.60 23.87
N LEU A 440 -2.29 -10.31 24.01
CA LEU A 440 -3.33 -9.29 24.24
C LEU A 440 -4.23 -9.10 23.01
N PHE A 441 -3.67 -8.99 21.81
CA PHE A 441 -4.43 -8.87 20.57
C PHE A 441 -5.36 -10.08 20.33
N LYS A 442 -4.89 -11.30 20.60
CA LYS A 442 -5.72 -12.52 20.52
C LYS A 442 -6.89 -12.52 21.50
N VAL A 443 -6.68 -12.00 22.72
CA VAL A 443 -7.76 -11.88 23.71
C VAL A 443 -8.78 -10.82 23.26
N ILE A 444 -8.32 -9.66 22.79
CA ILE A 444 -9.18 -8.54 22.39
C ILE A 444 -10.01 -8.87 21.14
N THR A 445 -9.38 -9.42 20.09
CA THR A 445 -10.08 -9.83 18.86
C THR A 445 -11.11 -10.93 19.12
N TRP A 446 -10.86 -11.82 20.09
CA TRP A 446 -11.84 -12.82 20.51
C TRP A 446 -13.06 -12.19 21.19
N PHE A 447 -12.87 -11.19 22.06
CA PHE A 447 -14.00 -10.46 22.66
C PHE A 447 -14.80 -9.67 21.61
N GLY A 448 -14.14 -9.01 20.64
CA GLY A 448 -14.80 -8.24 19.59
C GLY A 448 -15.62 -9.07 18.59
N LYS A 449 -15.28 -10.36 18.38
CA LYS A 449 -16.06 -11.28 17.51
C LYS A 449 -17.17 -12.04 18.24
N THR A 450 -17.17 -12.05 19.57
CA THR A 450 -18.07 -12.90 20.38
C THR A 450 -19.18 -12.12 21.08
N PHE A 451 -19.16 -10.78 21.05
CA PHE A 451 -20.13 -9.92 21.73
C PHE A 451 -20.75 -8.88 20.81
#